data_AF-A0A7C7WF22-F1
#
_entry.id   AF-A0A7C7WF22-F1
#
_cell.length_a   1.000
_cell.length_b   1.000
_cell.length_c   1.000
_cell.angle_alpha   90.00
_cell.angle_beta   90.00
_cell.angle_gamma   90.00
#
_symmetry.space_group_name_H-M   'P 1'
#
loop_
_entity.id
_entity.type
_entity.pdbx_description
1 polymer ?
#
loop_
_entity_poly.entity_id
_entity_poly.type
_entity_poly.pdbx_seq_one_letter_code
_entity_poly.pdbx_strand_id
1 'polypeptide(L)'
;MDSEASSTNDETTPTTLDQIREALGDCTRCKLHQGRTTLVFGVGHPDADLMFVGEAPGRDEDRQGEPFVGRAGQLLTKIIESVGLTRDQVYI
;
A
#
# COMPACT_ATOMS: atom_id res chain seq x y z
N MET A 1 11.45 9.52 -46.58
CA MET A 1 10.97 8.17 -46.17
C MET A 1 11.21 8.13 -44.68
N ASP A 2 10.39 8.91 -43.99
CA ASP A 2 10.51 9.20 -42.58
C ASP A 2 9.69 8.14 -41.87
N SER A 3 10.39 7.13 -41.33
CA SER A 3 9.77 6.11 -40.50
C SER A 3 9.52 6.70 -39.13
N GLU A 4 8.28 7.13 -38.89
CA GLU A 4 7.74 7.45 -37.57
C GLU A 4 7.85 6.21 -36.67
N ALA A 5 8.78 6.26 -35.72
CA ALA A 5 8.81 5.30 -34.63
C ALA A 5 7.68 5.66 -33.65
N SER A 6 6.62 4.87 -33.75
CA SER A 6 5.44 4.80 -32.88
C SER A 6 5.77 5.00 -31.39
N SER A 7 5.39 6.16 -30.87
CA SER A 7 5.29 6.44 -29.44
C SER A 7 4.15 5.60 -28.83
N THR A 8 4.45 4.41 -28.32
CA THR A 8 3.49 3.70 -27.46
C THR A 8 3.51 4.38 -26.09
N ASN A 9 2.69 5.42 -25.92
CA ASN A 9 2.35 5.91 -24.59
C ASN A 9 1.59 4.79 -23.87
N ASP A 10 2.20 4.25 -22.81
CA ASP A 10 1.56 3.29 -21.91
C ASP A 10 0.48 3.99 -21.09
N GLU A 11 -0.72 4.11 -21.69
CA GLU A 11 -1.93 4.67 -21.04
C GLU A 11 -2.50 3.75 -19.92
N THR A 12 -1.79 2.68 -19.55
CA THR A 12 -2.30 1.63 -18.64
C THR A 12 -1.68 1.64 -17.25
N THR A 13 -0.64 2.44 -17.00
CA THR A 13 -0.03 2.50 -15.67
C THR A 13 -0.96 3.26 -14.71
N PRO A 14 -1.47 2.63 -13.62
CA PRO A 14 -2.32 3.31 -12.66
C PRO A 14 -1.56 4.46 -12.00
N THR A 15 -2.17 5.64 -11.95
CA THR A 15 -1.55 6.88 -11.47
C THR A 15 -2.04 7.30 -10.10
N THR A 16 -3.07 6.66 -9.55
CA THR A 16 -3.59 6.91 -8.20
C THR A 16 -3.58 5.66 -7.32
N LEU A 17 -3.53 5.85 -5.99
CA LEU A 17 -3.59 4.73 -5.04
C LEU A 17 -4.88 3.91 -5.17
N ASP A 18 -5.99 4.57 -5.49
CA ASP A 18 -7.27 3.89 -5.73
C ASP A 18 -7.22 3.01 -6.97
N GLN A 19 -6.63 3.50 -8.07
CA GLN A 19 -6.44 2.71 -9.28
C GLN A 19 -5.48 1.53 -9.05
N ILE A 20 -4.43 1.73 -8.26
CA ILE A 20 -3.53 0.64 -7.85
C ILE A 20 -4.30 -0.39 -7.02
N ARG A 21 -5.11 0.05 -6.05
CA ARG A 21 -5.91 -0.84 -5.20
C ARG A 21 -6.90 -1.65 -6.03
N GLU A 22 -7.56 -1.02 -7.00
CA GLU A 22 -8.50 -1.66 -7.92
C GLU A 22 -7.79 -2.67 -8.82
N ALA A 23 -6.68 -2.27 -9.46
CA ALA A 23 -5.88 -3.14 -10.31
C ALA A 23 -5.31 -4.37 -9.57
N LEU A 24 -5.04 -4.26 -8.26
CA LEU A 24 -4.66 -5.40 -7.44
C LEU A 24 -5.82 -6.40 -7.23
N GLY A 25 -7.07 -5.93 -7.19
CA GLY A 25 -8.26 -6.77 -7.02
C GLY A 25 -8.10 -7.79 -5.88
N ASP A 26 -8.28 -9.07 -6.23
CA ASP A 26 -7.98 -10.22 -5.37
C ASP A 26 -6.71 -10.97 -5.85
N CYS A 27 -5.61 -10.24 -6.02
CA CYS A 27 -4.37 -10.70 -6.63
C CYS A 27 -3.98 -12.16 -6.29
N THR A 28 -3.90 -13.01 -7.31
CA THR A 28 -3.52 -14.44 -7.21
C THR A 28 -2.14 -14.74 -7.80
N ARG A 29 -1.36 -13.71 -8.12
CA ARG A 29 -0.07 -13.81 -8.86
C ARG A 29 1.03 -14.59 -8.13
N CYS A 30 0.91 -14.80 -6.82
CA CYS A 30 1.88 -15.58 -6.04
C CYS A 30 1.18 -16.47 -5.01
N LYS A 31 1.90 -17.47 -4.48
CA LYS A 31 1.36 -18.45 -3.51
C LYS A 31 0.77 -17.87 -2.21
N LEU A 32 1.11 -16.62 -1.86
CA LEU A 32 0.64 -15.99 -0.61
C LEU A 32 -0.89 -15.80 -0.58
N HIS A 33 -1.55 -15.72 -1.75
CA HIS A 33 -3.01 -15.58 -1.81
C HIS A 33 -3.77 -16.74 -1.17
N GLN A 34 -3.15 -17.92 -1.08
CA GLN A 34 -3.79 -19.11 -0.54
C GLN A 34 -3.93 -19.08 0.99
N GLY A 35 -3.11 -18.27 1.67
CA GLY A 35 -3.06 -18.23 3.14
C GLY A 35 -3.61 -16.94 3.76
N ARG A 36 -3.91 -15.91 2.96
CA ARG A 36 -4.47 -14.65 3.45
C ARG A 36 -6.00 -14.74 3.55
N THR A 37 -6.57 -14.00 4.48
CA THR A 37 -8.00 -13.70 4.55
C THR A 37 -8.33 -12.45 3.74
N THR A 38 -7.51 -11.41 3.89
CA THR A 38 -7.76 -10.10 3.29
C THR A 38 -6.48 -9.55 2.68
N LEU A 39 -6.59 -8.96 1.49
CA LEU A 39 -5.49 -8.16 0.96
C LEU A 39 -5.37 -6.88 1.80
N VAL A 40 -4.26 -6.75 2.52
CA VAL A 40 -3.93 -5.55 3.30
C VAL A 40 -3.20 -4.57 2.39
N PHE A 41 -3.88 -3.47 2.05
CA PHE A 41 -3.33 -2.38 1.26
C PHE A 41 -2.84 -1.25 2.19
N GLY A 42 -2.06 -0.32 1.65
CA GLY A 42 -1.58 0.82 2.43
C GLY A 42 -2.68 1.82 2.77
N VAL A 43 -2.50 2.55 3.88
CA VAL A 43 -3.45 3.55 4.40
C VAL A 43 -2.74 4.83 4.81
N GLY A 44 -3.49 5.94 4.89
CA GLY A 44 -2.97 7.23 5.33
C GLY A 44 -3.13 8.32 4.28
N HIS A 45 -2.34 9.39 4.39
CA HIS A 45 -2.43 10.52 3.46
C HIS A 45 -1.84 10.14 2.09
N PRO A 46 -2.60 10.25 0.98
CA PRO A 46 -2.12 9.86 -0.35
C PRO A 46 -0.93 10.73 -0.81
N ASP A 47 -0.89 11.98 -0.38
CA ASP A 47 0.21 12.93 -0.66
C ASP A 47 1.15 13.09 0.55
N ALA A 48 1.28 12.08 1.42
CA ALA A 48 2.19 12.15 2.56
C ALA A 48 3.64 12.35 2.12
N ASP A 49 4.37 13.25 2.79
CA ASP A 49 5.82 13.41 2.61
C ASP A 49 6.62 12.20 3.17
N LEU A 50 6.01 11.42 4.05
CA LEU A 50 6.65 10.29 4.73
C LEU A 50 5.82 9.00 4.56
N MET A 51 6.48 7.96 4.04
CA MET A 51 5.94 6.62 3.90
C MET A 51 6.70 5.63 4.79
N PHE A 52 5.97 4.80 5.54
CA PHE A 52 6.54 3.66 6.26
C PHE A 52 6.25 2.36 5.51
N VAL A 53 7.28 1.57 5.22
CA VAL A 53 7.11 0.27 4.55
C VAL A 53 7.55 -0.85 5.48
N GLY A 54 6.63 -1.77 5.77
CA GLY A 54 6.90 -2.99 6.54
C GLY A 54 7.32 -4.18 5.68
N GLU A 55 7.42 -5.36 6.31
CA GLU A 55 7.71 -6.62 5.61
C GLU A 55 6.44 -7.23 5.00
N ALA A 56 5.52 -7.68 5.85
CA ALA A 56 4.29 -8.36 5.45
C ALA A 56 3.18 -8.21 6.51
N PRO A 57 1.91 -8.37 6.13
CA PRO A 57 0.80 -8.40 7.09
C PRO A 57 0.94 -9.55 8.09
N GLY A 58 0.75 -9.23 9.37
CA GLY A 58 0.59 -10.23 10.42
C GLY A 58 -0.86 -10.75 10.50
N ARG A 59 -1.14 -11.56 11.52
CA ARG A 59 -2.47 -12.15 11.74
C ARG A 59 -3.55 -11.09 11.98
N ASP A 60 -3.24 -10.07 12.77
CA ASP A 60 -4.23 -9.06 13.16
C ASP A 60 -4.51 -8.11 11.99
N GLU A 61 -3.49 -7.82 11.17
CA GLU A 61 -3.58 -7.07 9.91
C GLU A 61 -4.40 -7.84 8.88
N ASP A 62 -4.07 -9.11 8.62
CA ASP A 62 -4.80 -9.96 7.65
C ASP A 62 -6.30 -10.08 8.01
N ARG A 63 -6.60 -10.16 9.31
CA ARG A 63 -7.99 -10.23 9.80
C ARG A 63 -8.73 -8.90 9.64
N GLN A 64 -8.06 -7.76 9.78
CA GLN A 64 -8.69 -6.44 9.77
C GLN A 64 -8.64 -5.75 8.40
N GLY A 65 -7.74 -6.18 7.51
CA GLY A 65 -7.51 -5.54 6.21
C GLY A 65 -6.69 -4.24 6.30
N GLU A 66 -6.09 -3.94 7.45
CA GLU A 66 -5.38 -2.67 7.71
C GLU A 66 -3.94 -2.95 8.19
N PRO A 67 -2.93 -2.23 7.68
CA PRO A 67 -1.53 -2.48 8.01
C PRO A 67 -1.20 -1.96 9.40
N PHE A 68 -0.25 -2.61 10.09
CA PHE A 68 0.27 -2.18 11.40
C PHE A 68 -0.84 -1.87 12.43
N VAL A 69 -1.74 -2.83 12.68
CA VAL A 69 -2.79 -2.74 13.71
C VAL A 69 -2.49 -3.60 14.96
N GLY A 70 -1.55 -4.55 14.85
CA GLY A 70 -1.07 -5.34 15.97
C GLY A 70 -0.14 -4.58 16.92
N ARG A 71 0.51 -5.32 17.83
CA ARG A 71 1.42 -4.74 18.85
C ARG A 71 2.56 -3.89 18.26
N ALA A 72 3.15 -4.34 17.15
CA ALA A 72 4.20 -3.59 16.46
C ALA A 72 3.66 -2.28 15.87
N GLY A 73 2.43 -2.31 15.34
CA GLY A 73 1.76 -1.14 14.82
C GLY A 73 1.41 -0.09 15.88
N GLN A 74 1.00 -0.53 17.06
CA GLN A 74 0.80 0.37 18.21
C GLN A 74 2.10 1.06 18.64
N LEU A 75 3.24 0.35 18.57
CA LEU A 75 4.54 0.96 18.82
C LEU A 75 4.93 1.96 17.72
N LEU A 76 4.71 1.62 16.45
CA LEU A 76 4.93 2.54 15.33
C LEU A 76 4.12 3.83 15.50
N THR A 77 2.83 3.74 15.85
CA THR A 77 1.98 4.92 16.11
C THR A 77 2.59 5.81 17.19
N LYS A 78 3.07 5.24 18.31
CA LYS A 78 3.72 6.04 19.37
C LYS A 78 5.00 6.72 18.91
N ILE A 79 5.76 6.10 18.00
CA ILE A 79 6.97 6.69 17.43
C ILE A 79 6.61 7.86 16.52
N ILE A 80 5.60 7.70 15.66
CA ILE A 80 5.07 8.77 14.78
C ILE A 80 4.62 9.96 15.64
N GLU A 81 3.84 9.70 16.69
CA GLU A 81 3.39 10.73 17.64
C GLU A 81 4.57 11.42 18.35
N SER A 82 5.62 10.67 18.71
CA SER A 82 6.79 11.24 19.39
C SER A 82 7.59 12.22 18.54
N VAL A 83 7.48 12.15 17.20
CA VAL A 83 8.13 13.09 16.27
C VAL A 83 7.19 14.22 15.82
N GLY A 84 6.02 14.34 16.45
CA GLY A 84 5.06 15.42 16.19
C GLY A 84 4.19 15.21 14.96
N LEU A 85 4.11 13.98 14.44
CA LEU A 85 3.21 13.60 13.36
C LEU A 85 2.06 12.75 13.89
N THR A 86 0.98 12.64 13.12
CA THR A 86 -0.11 11.71 13.36
C THR A 86 -0.18 10.64 12.28
N ARG A 87 -0.88 9.54 12.55
CA ARG A 87 -0.96 8.39 11.64
C ARG A 87 -1.64 8.74 10.31
N ASP A 88 -2.56 9.70 10.31
CA ASP A 88 -3.26 10.23 9.14
C ASP A 88 -2.44 11.27 8.36
N GLN A 89 -1.28 11.70 8.85
CA GLN A 89 -0.34 12.59 8.15
C GLN A 89 0.76 11.85 7.39
N VAL A 90 0.84 10.53 7.54
CA VAL A 90 1.84 9.67 6.90
C VAL A 90 1.13 8.64 6.02
N TYR A 91 1.87 7.94 5.17
CA TYR A 91 1.38 6.75 4.47
C TYR A 91 2.06 5.50 5.02
N ILE A 92 1.32 4.41 5.20
CA ILE A 92 1.79 3.15 5.78
C ILE A 92 1.33 1.99 4.91
#